data_AF-A0A1I4N379-F1
#
_entry.id   AF-A0A1I4N379-F1
#
_cell.length_a   1.000
_cell.length_b   1.000
_cell.length_c   1.000
_cell.angle_alpha   90.00
_cell.angle_beta   90.00
_cell.angle_gamma   90.00
#
_symmetry.space_group_name_H-M   'P 1'
#
loop_
_entity.id
_entity.type
_entity.pdbx_description
1 polymer ?
#
loop_
_entity_poly.entity_id
_entity_poly.type
_entity_poly.pdbx_seq_one_letter_code
_entity_poly.pdbx_strand_id
1 'polypeptide(L)' 'MKVIIGAGRTNYDGWLSTQEDELNLLYLDSWSALFRTGSMDALLAEHVWKHLTYEEGVVA' A
#
# COMPACT_ATOMS: atom_id res chain seq x y z
N MET A 1 13.40 0.66 -1.32
CA MET A 1 12.64 -0.31 -0.50
C MET A 1 11.48 -0.91 -1.28
N LYS A 2 11.12 -2.18 -1.06
CA LYS A 2 9.97 -2.82 -1.72
C LYS A 2 8.80 -2.96 -0.73
N VAL A 3 7.59 -2.60 -1.14
CA VAL A 3 6.42 -2.52 -0.23
C VAL A 3 5.23 -3.28 -0.81
N ILE A 4 4.53 -4.04 0.02
CA ILE A 4 3.26 -4.71 -0.31
C ILE A 4 2.13 -3.95 0.37
N ILE A 5 1.16 -3.47 -0.40
CA ILE A 5 -0.04 -2.76 0.05
C ILE A 5 -1.19 -3.76 0.13
N GLY A 6 -1.89 -3.81 1.27
CA GLY A 6 -2.97 -4.77 1.48
C GLY A 6 -2.45 -6.21 1.61
N ALA A 7 -1.31 -6.38 2.26
CA ALA A 7 -0.57 -7.65 2.27
C ALA A 7 -1.41 -8.83 2.83
N GLY A 8 -2.35 -8.58 3.74
CA GLY A 8 -3.16 -9.63 4.35
C GLY A 8 -2.24 -10.65 5.03
N ARG A 9 -2.13 -11.87 4.46
CA ARG A 9 -1.21 -12.92 4.94
C ARG A 9 0.05 -13.07 4.09
N THR A 10 0.16 -12.34 2.99
CA THR A 10 1.30 -12.39 2.09
C THR A 10 2.52 -11.79 2.79
N ASN A 11 3.63 -12.52 2.71
CA ASN A 11 4.91 -12.04 3.20
C ASN A 11 6.02 -12.54 2.26
N TYR A 12 6.88 -11.63 1.82
CA TYR A 12 8.00 -11.95 0.94
C TYR A 12 9.30 -11.40 1.52
N ASP A 13 10.37 -12.19 1.42
CA ASP A 13 11.67 -11.78 1.92
C ASP A 13 12.16 -10.48 1.23
N GLY A 14 12.56 -9.53 2.07
CA GLY A 14 12.99 -8.20 1.65
C GLY A 14 11.85 -7.27 1.18
N TRP A 15 10.59 -7.62 1.43
CA TRP A 15 9.44 -6.74 1.24
C TRP A 15 8.88 -6.30 2.59
N LEU A 16 8.48 -5.03 2.67
CA LEU A 16 7.70 -4.52 3.79
C LEU A 16 6.22 -4.80 3.52
N SER A 17 5.63 -5.70 4.30
CA SER A 17 4.20 -6.03 4.24
C SER A 17 3.41 -5.01 5.06
N THR A 18 2.44 -4.33 4.44
CA THR A 18 1.60 -3.33 5.09
C THR A 18 0.13 -3.70 5.01
N GLN A 19 -0.62 -3.36 6.05
CA GLN A 19 -2.08 -3.46 6.12
C GLN A 19 -2.75 -2.10 5.80
N GLU A 20 -4.06 -2.10 5.55
CA GLU A 20 -4.82 -0.89 5.20
C GLU A 20 -4.77 0.19 6.28
N ASP A 21 -4.73 -0.21 7.55
CA ASP A 21 -4.63 0.69 8.70
C ASP A 21 -3.21 1.26 8.92
N GLU A 22 -2.20 0.67 8.29
CA GLU A 22 -0.81 1.14 8.30
C GLU A 22 -0.51 2.04 7.09
N LEU A 23 -0.92 1.60 5.89
CA LEU A 23 -0.69 2.28 4.62
C LEU A 23 -1.97 2.24 3.79
N ASN A 24 -2.70 3.36 3.80
CA ASN A 24 -3.96 3.48 3.07
C ASN A 24 -3.72 4.14 1.71
N LEU A 25 -4.15 3.45 0.65
CA LEU A 25 -3.96 3.86 -0.73
C LEU A 25 -4.55 5.25 -1.03
N LEU A 26 -5.66 5.61 -0.38
CA LEU A 26 -6.39 6.86 -0.60
C LEU A 26 -5.93 8.00 0.32
N TYR A 27 -5.10 7.71 1.33
CA TYR A 27 -4.73 8.68 2.36
C TYR A 27 -3.23 9.01 2.34
N LEU A 28 -2.90 10.11 1.67
CA LEU A 28 -1.52 10.55 1.42
C LEU A 28 -0.67 10.74 2.69
N ASP A 29 -1.27 11.11 3.81
CA ASP A 29 -0.52 11.30 5.06
C ASP A 29 0.04 9.97 5.59
N SER A 30 -0.63 8.83 5.35
CA SER A 30 -0.11 7.51 5.71
C SER A 30 1.20 7.18 4.97
N TRP A 31 1.28 7.58 3.69
CA TRP A 31 2.50 7.44 2.89
C TRP A 31 3.63 8.31 3.42
N SER A 32 3.32 9.56 3.77
CA SER A 32 4.32 10.52 4.25
C SER A 32 4.82 10.18 5.67
N ALA A 33 4.00 9.51 6.47
CA ALA A 33 4.38 9.01 7.79
C ALA A 33 5.36 7.83 7.71
N LEU A 34 5.22 6.96 6.71
CA LEU A 34 6.03 5.74 6.56
C LEU A 34 7.24 5.93 5.63
N PHE A 35 7.15 6.81 4.63
CA PHE A 35 8.13 6.88 3.55
C PHE A 35 8.54 8.31 3.25
N ARG A 36 9.83 8.48 2.98
CA ARG A 36 10.32 9.68 2.31
C ARG A 36 10.04 9.60 0.81
N THR A 37 9.74 10.73 0.20
CA THR A 37 9.60 10.83 -1.27
C THR A 37 10.81 10.20 -1.97
N GLY A 38 10.55 9.30 -2.92
CA GLY A 38 11.60 8.62 -3.69
C GLY A 38 12.34 7.48 -2.97
N SER A 39 11.89 7.05 -1.78
CA SER A 39 12.55 5.96 -1.02
C SER A 39 12.08 4.54 -1.38
N MET A 40 11.04 4.41 -2.20
CA MET A 40 10.47 3.13 -2.64
C MET A 40 10.97 2.77 -4.04
N ASP A 41 11.39 1.51 -4.19
CA ASP A 41 11.89 0.94 -5.45
C ASP A 41 10.79 0.16 -6.19
N ALA A 42 9.85 -0.44 -5.45
CA ALA A 42 8.75 -1.24 -6.00
C ALA A 42 7.54 -1.28 -5.06
N LEU A 43 6.36 -1.41 -5.65
CA LEU A 43 5.07 -1.57 -4.98
C LEU A 43 4.36 -2.81 -5.51
N LEU A 44 3.77 -3.59 -4.62
CA LEU A 44 2.87 -4.70 -4.94
C LEU A 44 1.54 -4.45 -4.24
N ALA A 45 0.46 -4.36 -4.99
CA ALA A 45 -0.88 -4.17 -4.47
C ALA A 45 -1.64 -5.51 -4.54
N GLU A 46 -1.92 -6.14 -3.39
CA GLU A 46 -2.69 -7.37 -3.33
C GLU A 46 -4.03 -7.15 -2.65
N HIS A 47 -5.08 -7.72 -3.25
CA HIS A 47 -6.42 -7.73 -2.65
C HIS A 47 -7.03 -6.36 -2.30
N VAL A 48 -6.46 -5.24 -2.75
CA VAL A 48 -6.88 -3.88 -2.36
C VAL A 48 -8.14 -3.41 -3.09
N TRP A 49 -8.24 -3.61 -4.41
CA TRP A 49 -9.33 -3.03 -5.22
C TRP A 49 -10.73 -3.56 -4.89
N LYS A 50 -10.84 -4.76 -4.33
CA LYS A 50 -12.14 -5.34 -3.92
C LYS A 50 -12.74 -4.64 -2.69
N HIS A 51 -11.95 -3.86 -1.96
CA HIS A 51 -12.37 -3.11 -0.79
C HIS A 51 -12.72 -1.66 -1.11
N LEU A 52 -12.37 -1.19 -2.32
CA LEU A 52 -12.69 0.13 -2.80
C LEU A 52 -14.11 0.14 -3.39
N THR A 53 -14.83 1.23 -3.16
CA THR A 53 -15.95 1.61 -4.02
C THR A 53 -15.45 1.90 -5.44
N TYR A 54 -16.38 1.95 -6.40
CA TYR A 54 -16.02 2.29 -7.78
C TYR A 54 -15.32 3.65 -7.87
N GLU A 55 -15.86 4.65 -7.17
CA GLU A 55 -15.34 6.01 -7.14
C GLU A 55 -13.93 6.07 -6.52
N GLU A 56 -13.71 5.33 -5.44
CA GLU A 56 -12.39 5.20 -4.80
C GLU A 56 -11.39 4.48 -5.72
N GLY A 57 -11.82 3.44 -6.43
CA GLY A 57 -10.98 2.71 -7.38
C GLY A 57 -10.59 3.53 -8.62
N VAL A 58 -11.33 4.59 -8.95
CA VAL A 58 -11.00 5.52 -10.05
C VAL A 58 -9.91 6.52 -9.64
N VAL A 59 -9.83 6.87 -8.36
CA VAL A 59 -8.85 7.86 -7.84
C VAL A 59 -7.57 7.23 -7.32
N ALA A 60 -7.60 5.93 -7.00
CA ALA A 60 -6.48 5.09 -6.57
C ALA A 60 -5.48 4.77 -7.68
#